data_AF-A0A527GDF6-F1
#
_entry.id   AF-A0A527GDF6-F1
#
_cell.length_a   1.000
_cell.length_b   1.000
_cell.length_c   1.000
_cell.angle_alpha   90.00
_cell.angle_beta   90.00
_cell.angle_gamma   90.00
#
_symmetry.space_group_name_H-M   'P 1'
#
loop_
_entity.id
_entity.type
_entity.pdbx_description
1 polymer ?
#
loop_
_entity_poly.entity_id
_entity_poly.type
_entity_poly.pdbx_seq_one_letter_code
_entity_poly.pdbx_strand_id
1 'polypeptide(L)' 'VKAGHAVNGFDLVPENLTVAREHGVTVMANAVAAVKDADVVITMLPAGKHVLSVYEDIALKAKQGALFIDSSTI' A
#
# COMPACT_ATOMS: atom_id res chain seq x y z
N VAL A 1 10.23 9.07 -2.35
CA VAL A 1 9.44 10.06 -1.59
C VAL A 1 10.10 11.43 -1.71
N LYS A 2 9.65 12.24 -2.68
CA LYS A 2 10.26 13.56 -2.97
C LYS A 2 9.41 14.74 -2.50
N ALA A 3 8.10 14.53 -2.33
CA ALA A 3 7.13 15.59 -1.98
C ALA A 3 6.87 15.72 -0.46
N GLY A 4 7.68 15.09 0.39
CA GLY A 4 7.58 15.24 1.85
C GLY A 4 6.47 14.43 2.55
N HIS A 5 5.76 13.56 1.84
CA HIS A 5 4.77 12.66 2.46
C HIS A 5 5.43 11.54 3.26
N ALA A 6 4.84 11.11 4.37
CA ALA A 6 5.18 9.82 4.97
C ALA A 6 4.57 8.71 4.11
N VAL A 7 5.40 7.82 3.58
CA VAL A 7 4.93 6.71 2.72
C VAL A 7 5.30 5.39 3.38
N ASN A 8 4.28 4.69 3.85
CA ASN A 8 4.38 3.30 4.30
C ASN A 8 4.07 2.38 3.10
N GLY A 9 4.88 1.35 2.89
CA GLY A 9 4.73 0.47 1.72
C GLY A 9 4.96 -1.00 2.05
N PHE A 10 4.31 -1.86 1.25
CA PHE A 10 4.46 -3.31 1.30
C PHE A 10 4.34 -3.88 -0.12
N ASP A 11 5.08 -4.95 -0.38
CA ASP A 11 5.06 -5.74 -1.61
C ASP A 11 5.45 -7.18 -1.25
N LEU A 12 4.97 -8.15 -2.01
CA LEU A 12 5.35 -9.56 -1.86
C LEU A 12 6.76 -9.84 -2.40
N VAL A 13 7.26 -9.01 -3.32
CA VAL A 13 8.58 -9.13 -3.95
C VAL A 13 9.63 -8.37 -3.13
N PRO A 14 10.62 -9.04 -2.51
CA PRO A 14 11.62 -8.39 -1.65
C PRO A 14 12.49 -7.34 -2.36
N GLU A 15 12.71 -7.51 -3.66
CA GLU A 15 13.46 -6.55 -4.49
C GLU A 15 12.72 -5.21 -4.58
N ASN A 16 11.40 -5.22 -4.83
CA ASN A 16 10.58 -4.01 -4.85
C ASN A 16 10.63 -3.26 -3.53
N LEU A 17 10.62 -3.98 -2.40
CA LEU A 17 10.77 -3.39 -1.06
C LEU A 17 12.13 -2.71 -0.86
N THR A 18 13.19 -3.30 -1.41
CA THR A 18 14.55 -2.75 -1.33
C THR A 18 14.61 -1.44 -2.09
N VAL A 19 14.16 -1.44 -3.35
CA VAL A 19 14.11 -0.23 -4.19
C VAL A 19 13.22 0.85 -3.56
N ALA A 20 12.05 0.48 -3.03
CA ALA A 20 11.15 1.44 -2.38
C ALA A 20 11.80 2.10 -1.16
N ARG A 21 12.50 1.33 -0.33
CA ARG A 21 13.24 1.83 0.84
C ARG A 21 14.36 2.80 0.43
N GLU A 22 15.13 2.49 -0.60
CA GLU A 22 16.17 3.39 -1.14
C GLU A 22 15.58 4.72 -1.60
N HIS A 23 14.33 4.70 -2.06
CA HIS A 23 13.57 5.90 -2.41
C HIS A 23 12.81 6.52 -1.23
N GLY A 24 13.02 6.08 0.01
CA GLY A 24 12.47 6.70 1.22
C GLY A 24 11.09 6.21 1.66
N VAL A 25 10.63 5.05 1.16
CA VAL A 25 9.42 4.38 1.69
C VAL A 25 9.76 3.63 2.97
N THR A 26 8.93 3.79 4.00
CA THR A 26 8.97 2.94 5.20
C THR A 26 8.35 1.58 4.86
N VAL A 27 9.19 0.56 4.74
CA VAL A 27 8.73 -0.81 4.43
C VAL A 27 8.08 -1.43 5.66
N MET A 28 6.85 -1.91 5.48
CA MET A 28 6.01 -2.51 6.52
C MET A 28 5.99 -4.04 6.40
N ALA A 29 5.63 -4.72 7.48
CA ALA A 29 5.65 -6.19 7.54
C ALA A 29 4.59 -6.86 6.65
N ASN A 30 3.46 -6.20 6.40
CA ASN A 30 2.35 -6.66 5.56
C ASN A 30 1.45 -5.48 5.16
N ALA A 31 0.50 -5.74 4.26
CA ALA A 31 -0.44 -4.75 3.77
C ALA A 31 -1.28 -4.11 4.89
N VAL A 32 -1.76 -4.91 5.85
CA VAL A 32 -2.52 -4.42 7.02
C VAL A 32 -1.72 -3.39 7.83
N ALA A 33 -0.45 -3.68 8.10
CA ALA A 33 0.43 -2.77 8.82
C ALA A 33 0.68 -1.47 8.02
N ALA A 34 0.70 -1.53 6.69
CA ALA A 34 0.87 -0.35 5.84
C ALA A 34 -0.33 0.60 5.86
N VAL A 35 -1.55 0.07 6.00
CA VAL A 35 -2.78 0.88 5.92
C VAL A 35 -3.31 1.37 7.26
N LYS A 36 -2.89 0.76 8.38
CA LYS A 36 -3.52 0.93 9.70
C LYS A 36 -3.74 2.39 10.09
N ASP A 37 -2.71 3.23 9.89
CA ASP A 37 -2.71 4.64 10.28
C ASP A 37 -2.64 5.60 9.07
N ALA A 38 -2.79 5.08 7.85
CA ALA A 38 -2.65 5.85 6.62
C ALA A 38 -3.88 6.71 6.33
N ASP A 39 -3.69 7.98 6.00
CA ASP A 39 -4.77 8.88 5.54
C ASP A 39 -5.21 8.57 4.09
N VAL A 40 -4.29 8.06 3.28
CA VAL A 40 -4.51 7.68 1.89
C VAL A 40 -3.88 6.31 1.64
N VAL A 41 -4.63 5.42 1.00
CA VAL A 41 -4.21 4.08 0.59
C VAL A 41 -4.21 4.01 -0.92
N ILE A 42 -3.05 3.71 -1.52
CA ILE A 42 -2.89 3.55 -2.96
C ILE A 42 -2.54 2.10 -3.26
N THR A 43 -3.31 1.46 -4.15
CA THR A 43 -2.99 0.13 -4.68
C THR A 43 -2.57 0.19 -6.15
N MET A 44 -1.62 -0.65 -6.53
CA MET A 44 -1.14 -0.81 -7.90
C MET A 44 -0.74 -2.27 -8.08
N LEU A 45 -1.70 -3.11 -8.48
CA LEU A 45 -1.62 -4.57 -8.44
C LEU A 45 -1.79 -5.18 -9.85
N PRO A 46 -1.32 -6.41 -10.09
CA PRO A 46 -1.23 -6.95 -11.45
C PRO A 46 -2.57 -7.26 -12.14
N ALA A 47 -3.67 -7.43 -11.40
CA ALA A 47 -4.98 -7.80 -11.95
C ALA A 47 -6.10 -7.60 -10.93
N GLY A 48 -7.35 -7.49 -11.40
CA GLY A 48 -8.53 -7.24 -10.54
C GLY A 48 -8.73 -8.24 -9.40
N LYS A 49 -8.42 -9.54 -9.61
CA LYS A 49 -8.49 -10.54 -8.52
C LYS A 49 -7.54 -10.23 -7.34
N HIS A 50 -6.40 -9.61 -7.62
CA HIS A 50 -5.46 -9.21 -6.58
C HIS A 50 -5.97 -7.97 -5.84
N VAL A 51 -6.59 -7.03 -6.55
CA VAL A 51 -7.25 -5.87 -5.94
C VAL A 51 -8.34 -6.31 -4.98
N LEU A 52 -9.25 -7.20 -5.42
CA LEU A 52 -10.31 -7.74 -4.56
C LEU A 52 -9.74 -8.41 -3.31
N SER A 53 -8.79 -9.33 -3.47
CA SER A 53 -8.17 -10.03 -2.33
C SER A 53 -7.46 -9.09 -1.35
N VAL A 54 -6.79 -8.04 -1.83
CA VAL A 54 -6.15 -7.06 -0.96
C VAL A 54 -7.20 -6.21 -0.24
N TYR A 55 -8.23 -5.73 -0.94
CA TYR A 55 -9.29 -4.90 -0.34
C TYR A 55 -10.10 -5.65 0.71
N GLU A 56 -10.39 -6.94 0.51
CA GLU A 56 -11.01 -7.81 1.52
C GLU A 56 -10.19 -7.86 2.82
N ASP A 57 -8.85 -7.82 2.71
CA ASP A 57 -7.96 -7.87 3.87
C ASP A 57 -7.81 -6.51 4.57
N ILE A 58 -7.70 -5.41 3.80
CA ILE A 58 -7.27 -4.11 4.34
C ILE A 58 -8.42 -3.12 4.60
N ALA A 59 -9.57 -3.23 3.92
CA ALA A 59 -10.59 -2.18 3.94
C ALA A 59 -11.17 -1.93 5.34
N LEU A 60 -11.41 -2.99 6.11
CA LEU A 60 -11.93 -2.90 7.48
C LEU A 60 -10.84 -2.59 8.53
N LYS A 61 -9.56 -2.63 8.15
CA LYS A 61 -8.41 -2.45 9.05
C LYS A 61 -7.69 -1.13 8.84
N ALA A 62 -8.01 -0.43 7.76
CA ALA A 62 -7.51 0.91 7.50
C ALA A 62 -8.16 1.93 8.45
N LYS A 63 -7.49 3.08 8.57
CA LYS A 63 -8.00 4.22 9.33
C LYS A 63 -9.38 4.64 8.81
N GLN A 64 -10.32 4.89 9.73
CA GLN A 64 -11.64 5.42 9.36
C GLN A 64 -11.48 6.76 8.63
N GLY A 65 -12.16 6.90 7.48
CA GLY A 65 -12.07 8.09 6.64
C GLY A 65 -10.85 8.12 5.71
N ALA A 66 -10.03 7.06 5.68
CA ALA A 66 -8.94 6.96 4.71
C ALA A 66 -9.48 6.96 3.28
N LEU A 67 -8.81 7.70 2.39
CA LEU A 67 -9.11 7.70 0.97
C LEU A 67 -8.41 6.51 0.30
N PHE A 68 -9.18 5.69 -0.42
CA PHE A 68 -8.64 4.61 -1.24
C PHE A 68 -8.56 5.02 -2.71
N ILE A 69 -7.41 4.78 -3.33
CA ILE A 69 -7.15 5.04 -4.75
C ILE A 69 -6.58 3.75 -5.35
N ASP A 70 -7.33 3.10 -6.23
CA ASP A 70 -6.77 2.03 -7.04
C ASP A 70 -6.21 2.61 -8.34
N SER A 71 -4.91 2.40 -8.56
CA SER A 71 -4.22 2.78 -9.80
C SER A 71 -3.89 1.56 -10.68
N SER A 72 -4.36 0.37 -10.29
CA SER A 72 -4.24 -0.85 -11.08
C SER A 72 -5.03 -0.77 -12.39
N THR A 73 -4.61 -1.53 -13.40
CA THR A 73 -5.45 -1.81 -14.58
C THR A 73 -6.24 -3.09 -14.31
N ILE A 74 -7.58 -3.00 -14.27
CA ILE A 74 -8.49 -4.12 -13.91
C ILE A 74 -9.52 -4.42 -14.98
#